data_AF-A0A166QPP2-F1
#
_entry.id   AF-A0A166QPP2-F1
#
_cell.length_a   1.000
_cell.length_b   1.000
_cell.length_c   1.000
_cell.angle_alpha   90.00
_cell.angle_beta   90.00
_cell.angle_gamma   90.00
#
_symmetry.space_group_name_H-M   'P 1'
#
loop_
_entity.id
_entity.type
_entity.pdbx_description
1 polymer ?
#
loop_
_entity_poly.entity_id
_entity_poly.type
_entity_poly.pdbx_seq_one_letter_code
_entity_poly.pdbx_strand_id
1 'polypeptide(L)'
;MAMANNSMWRYSQFASDDAVALAEWLDTDFDLIAVRAAFERMSIEQRVHFEAQNTAVIQELIGRTEGQRPAYLKRVAKNSDATTSGVAIVFAILGLVRVRALIEMRERFQSIGPGSGYRVACARIYERQDFYLPSMAGLLDYEWPERVFAQYNGTDSWLNEDDSDPDG
;
A
#
# COMPACT_ATOMS: atom_id res chain seq x y z
N MET A 1 -1.55 6.42 31.81
CA MET A 1 -0.87 5.70 30.72
C MET A 1 -1.77 5.71 29.48
N ALA A 2 -1.96 6.87 28.84
CA ALA A 2 -2.96 7.10 27.78
C ALA A 2 -2.39 7.76 26.51
N MET A 3 -1.06 7.89 26.39
CA MET A 3 -0.43 8.61 25.26
C MET A 3 -0.10 7.73 24.04
N ALA A 4 -0.11 6.39 24.16
CA ALA A 4 0.31 5.50 23.07
C ALA A 4 -0.78 5.28 22.00
N ASN A 5 -2.06 5.26 22.36
CA ASN A 5 -3.15 5.05 21.40
C ASN A 5 -3.30 6.21 20.41
N ASN A 6 -3.02 7.45 20.85
CA ASN A 6 -3.25 8.62 20.01
C ASN A 6 -2.14 8.81 18.96
N SER A 7 -0.92 8.33 19.21
CA SER A 7 0.17 8.38 18.24
C SER A 7 0.08 7.28 17.19
N MET A 8 -0.34 6.07 17.56
CA MET A 8 -0.48 4.95 16.62
C MET A 8 -1.62 5.12 15.62
N TRP A 9 -2.78 5.58 16.09
CA TRP A 9 -3.88 5.96 15.19
C TRP A 9 -3.44 7.00 14.15
N ARG A 10 -2.60 7.97 14.55
CA ARG A 10 -2.02 8.96 13.63
C ARG A 10 -1.07 8.35 12.61
N TYR A 11 -0.29 7.32 12.96
CA TYR A 11 0.60 6.64 12.00
C TYR A 11 -0.19 5.79 11.00
N SER A 12 -1.23 5.10 11.45
CA SER A 12 -2.12 4.33 10.56
C SER A 12 -2.86 5.26 9.59
N GLN A 13 -3.36 6.38 10.10
CA GLN A 13 -4.02 7.40 9.28
C GLN A 13 -3.04 8.02 8.28
N PHE A 14 -1.85 8.41 8.73
CA PHE A 14 -0.79 8.93 7.86
C PHE A 14 -0.45 7.95 6.73
N ALA A 15 -0.24 6.67 7.04
CA ALA A 15 0.05 5.68 6.00
C ALA A 15 -1.09 5.53 4.98
N SER A 16 -2.34 5.68 5.42
CA SER A 16 -3.50 5.68 4.53
C SER A 16 -3.54 6.91 3.63
N ASP A 17 -3.42 8.10 4.22
CA ASP A 17 -3.49 9.37 3.49
C ASP A 17 -2.34 9.49 2.49
N ASP A 18 -1.15 9.05 2.88
CA ASP A 18 0.04 9.09 2.04
C ASP A 18 -0.05 8.08 0.88
N ALA A 19 -0.70 6.93 1.07
CA ALA A 19 -0.98 5.98 0.00
C ALA A 19 -1.96 6.57 -1.02
N VAL A 20 -2.98 7.29 -0.55
CA VAL A 20 -3.95 8.00 -1.41
C VAL A 20 -3.27 9.12 -2.18
N ALA A 21 -2.41 9.92 -1.55
CA ALA A 21 -1.65 10.97 -2.24
C ALA A 21 -0.70 10.42 -3.32
N LEU A 22 -0.09 9.25 -3.09
CA LEU A 22 0.68 8.56 -4.13
C LEU A 22 -0.19 8.04 -5.28
N ALA A 23 -1.40 7.58 -4.99
CA ALA A 23 -2.36 7.14 -6.01
C ALA A 23 -2.84 8.33 -6.87
N GLU A 24 -3.16 9.46 -6.25
CA GLU A 24 -3.50 10.72 -6.93
C GLU A 24 -2.35 11.19 -7.82
N TRP A 25 -1.12 11.17 -7.30
CA TRP A 25 0.05 11.54 -8.10
C TRP A 25 0.27 10.58 -9.28
N LEU A 26 0.10 9.27 -9.05
CA LEU A 26 0.24 8.29 -10.12
C LEU A 26 -0.79 8.51 -11.22
N ASP A 27 -2.03 8.83 -10.86
CA ASP A 27 -3.11 9.09 -11.81
C ASP A 27 -2.91 10.40 -12.60
N THR A 28 -2.44 11.45 -11.92
CA THR A 28 -2.26 12.78 -12.53
C THR A 28 -1.09 12.84 -13.50
N ASP A 29 0.03 12.18 -13.17
CA ASP A 29 1.31 12.37 -13.88
C ASP A 29 1.72 11.17 -14.76
N PHE A 30 1.02 10.03 -14.67
CA PHE A 30 1.37 8.81 -15.40
C PHE A 30 0.17 8.23 -16.16
N ASP A 31 0.44 7.42 -17.18
CA ASP A 31 -0.57 6.59 -17.81
C ASP A 31 -0.94 5.43 -16.86
N LEU A 32 -1.96 5.67 -16.03
CA LEU A 32 -2.39 4.74 -14.99
C LEU A 32 -2.81 3.38 -15.56
N ILE A 33 -3.48 3.38 -16.72
CA ILE A 33 -3.92 2.16 -17.42
C ILE A 33 -2.69 1.34 -17.83
N ALA A 34 -1.70 1.97 -18.44
CA ALA A 34 -0.46 1.29 -18.84
C ALA A 34 0.33 0.77 -17.62
N VAL A 35 0.40 1.55 -16.53
CA VAL A 35 1.07 1.15 -15.29
C VAL A 35 0.38 -0.05 -14.65
N ARG A 36 -0.96 -0.01 -14.52
CA ARG A 36 -1.75 -1.13 -14.00
C ARG A 36 -1.55 -2.38 -14.83
N ALA A 37 -1.68 -2.27 -16.15
CA ALA A 37 -1.49 -3.39 -17.05
C ALA A 37 -0.05 -3.96 -16.97
N ALA A 38 0.97 -3.13 -16.83
CA ALA A 38 2.34 -3.58 -16.63
C ALA A 38 2.51 -4.34 -15.31
N PHE A 39 1.97 -3.81 -14.21
CA PHE A 39 2.01 -4.45 -12.91
C PHE A 39 1.26 -5.79 -12.88
N GLU A 40 0.04 -5.84 -13.44
CA GLU A 40 -0.81 -7.03 -13.46
C GLU A 40 -0.21 -8.15 -14.34
N ARG A 41 0.49 -7.80 -15.42
CA ARG A 41 1.22 -8.78 -16.25
C ARG A 41 2.42 -9.41 -15.55
N MET A 42 2.98 -8.78 -14.52
CA MET A 42 4.09 -9.38 -13.76
C MET A 42 3.59 -10.58 -12.96
N SER A 43 4.30 -11.70 -13.04
CA SER A 43 4.12 -12.82 -12.11
C SER A 43 4.49 -12.39 -10.69
N ILE A 44 4.03 -13.13 -9.67
CA ILE A 44 4.40 -12.87 -8.28
C ILE A 44 5.92 -12.87 -8.10
N GLU A 45 6.63 -13.81 -8.73
CA GLU A 45 8.11 -13.87 -8.69
C GLU A 45 8.75 -12.62 -9.28
N GLN A 46 8.22 -12.11 -10.39
CA GLN A 46 8.70 -10.87 -11.00
C GLN A 46 8.42 -9.66 -10.10
N ARG A 47 7.28 -9.62 -9.42
CA ARG A 47 6.95 -8.54 -8.45
C ARG A 47 7.90 -8.55 -7.26
N VAL A 48 8.16 -9.73 -6.69
CA VAL A 48 9.14 -9.92 -5.61
C VAL A 48 10.54 -9.48 -6.07
N HIS A 49 10.95 -9.88 -7.27
CA HIS A 49 12.25 -9.52 -7.82
C HIS A 49 12.37 -8.00 -8.07
N PHE A 50 11.33 -7.39 -8.62
CA PHE A 50 11.28 -5.95 -8.85
C PHE A 50 11.37 -5.17 -7.53
N GLU A 51 10.59 -5.54 -6.51
CA GLU A 51 10.63 -4.91 -5.19
C GLU A 51 12.04 -5.02 -4.58
N ALA A 52 12.66 -6.20 -4.66
CA ALA A 52 14.03 -6.41 -4.17
C ALA A 52 15.06 -5.54 -4.89
N GLN A 53 14.98 -5.42 -6.22
CA GLN A 53 15.89 -4.58 -7.00
C GLN A 53 15.70 -3.08 -6.75
N ASN A 54 14.47 -2.66 -6.46
CA ASN A 54 14.11 -1.25 -6.30
C ASN A 54 13.89 -0.84 -4.84
N THR A 55 14.25 -1.68 -3.87
CA THR A 55 13.96 -1.45 -2.44
C THR A 55 14.43 -0.08 -1.97
N ALA A 56 15.66 0.31 -2.32
CA ALA A 56 16.21 1.61 -1.90
C ALA A 56 15.44 2.79 -2.52
N VAL A 57 14.97 2.65 -3.76
CA VAL A 57 14.16 3.67 -4.44
C VAL A 57 12.79 3.78 -3.78
N ILE A 58 12.13 2.65 -3.53
CA ILE A 58 10.80 2.59 -2.90
C ILE A 58 10.85 3.17 -1.48
N GLN A 59 11.83 2.75 -0.68
CA GLN A 59 12.01 3.24 0.70
C GLN A 59 12.22 4.76 0.73
N GLU A 60 13.09 5.27 -0.13
CA GLU A 60 13.38 6.70 -0.21
C GLU A 60 12.18 7.47 -0.73
N LEU A 61 11.43 6.94 -1.70
CA LEU A 61 10.19 7.56 -2.21
C LEU A 61 9.15 7.74 -1.09
N ILE A 62 8.94 6.71 -0.26
CA ILE A 62 8.06 6.78 0.92
C ILE A 62 8.59 7.84 1.91
N GLY A 63 9.90 7.86 2.16
CA GLY A 63 10.52 8.80 3.10
C GLY A 63 10.52 10.27 2.66
N ARG A 64 10.22 10.56 1.38
CA ARG A 64 10.14 11.92 0.84
C ARG A 64 8.75 12.50 1.06
N THR A 65 8.70 13.81 1.30
CA THR A 65 7.44 14.55 1.29
C THR A 65 6.87 14.63 -0.11
N GLU A 66 5.56 14.82 -0.22
CA GLU A 66 4.81 14.90 -1.49
C GLU A 66 5.50 15.80 -2.53
N GLY A 67 5.81 17.05 -2.17
CA GLY A 67 6.50 17.99 -3.08
C GLY A 67 7.94 17.62 -3.47
N GLN A 68 8.58 16.67 -2.77
CA GLN A 68 9.94 16.20 -3.09
C GLN A 68 9.95 14.94 -3.97
N ARG A 69 8.88 14.14 -3.94
CA ARG A 69 8.80 12.85 -4.66
C ARG A 69 8.99 12.97 -6.17
N PRO A 70 8.37 13.94 -6.88
CA PRO A 70 8.56 14.07 -8.33
C PRO A 70 10.01 14.36 -8.72
N ALA A 71 10.67 15.28 -8.00
CA ALA A 71 12.07 15.62 -8.26
C ALA A 71 13.01 14.45 -7.92
N TYR A 72 12.73 13.74 -6.83
CA TYR A 72 13.47 12.54 -6.46
C TYR A 72 13.36 11.46 -7.53
N LEU A 73 12.13 11.11 -7.94
CA LEU A 73 11.87 10.05 -8.92
C LEU A 73 12.51 10.39 -10.27
N LYS A 74 12.34 11.61 -10.77
CA LYS A 74 13.01 12.08 -12.01
C LYS A 74 14.52 11.90 -11.98
N ARG A 75 15.15 12.09 -10.82
CA ARG A 75 16.61 11.93 -10.65
C ARG A 75 17.03 10.46 -10.68
N VAL A 76 16.32 9.58 -9.98
CA VAL A 76 16.73 8.17 -9.83
C VAL A 76 16.24 7.29 -10.98
N ALA A 77 15.15 7.68 -11.64
CA ALA A 77 14.54 6.95 -12.76
C ALA A 77 14.99 7.49 -14.14
N LYS A 78 16.12 8.20 -14.22
CA LYS A 78 16.59 8.85 -15.47
C LYS A 78 16.72 7.87 -16.67
N ASN A 79 16.96 6.59 -16.39
CA ASN A 79 17.11 5.54 -17.41
C ASN A 79 15.92 4.58 -17.46
N SER A 80 14.88 4.83 -16.68
CA SER A 80 13.65 4.03 -16.63
C SER A 80 12.58 4.71 -17.47
N ASP A 81 11.74 3.94 -18.13
CA ASP A 81 10.54 4.49 -18.75
C ASP A 81 9.52 4.95 -17.69
N ALA A 82 8.54 5.73 -18.15
CA ALA A 82 7.48 6.26 -17.30
C ALA A 82 6.66 5.14 -16.63
N THR A 83 6.39 4.05 -17.37
CA THR A 83 5.63 2.90 -16.86
C THR A 83 6.35 2.21 -15.70
N THR A 84 7.64 1.95 -15.83
CA THR A 84 8.50 1.36 -14.80
C THR A 84 8.56 2.25 -13.56
N SER A 85 8.65 3.57 -13.76
CA SER A 85 8.62 4.55 -12.68
C SER A 85 7.27 4.55 -11.96
N GLY A 86 6.17 4.45 -12.72
CA GLY A 86 4.82 4.30 -12.17
C GLY A 86 4.65 3.00 -11.38
N VAL A 87 5.20 1.89 -11.87
CA VAL A 87 5.21 0.62 -11.13
C VAL A 87 5.96 0.76 -9.80
N ALA A 88 7.08 1.48 -9.75
CA ALA A 88 7.78 1.76 -8.48
C ALA A 88 6.91 2.55 -7.48
N ILE A 89 6.05 3.47 -7.95
CA ILE A 89 5.07 4.17 -7.10
C ILE A 89 4.03 3.18 -6.57
N VAL A 90 3.54 2.23 -7.38
CA VAL A 90 2.61 1.17 -6.94
C VAL A 90 3.21 0.35 -5.80
N PHE A 91 4.50 -0.02 -5.88
CA PHE A 91 5.17 -0.72 -4.78
C PHE A 91 5.30 0.16 -3.52
N ALA A 92 5.47 1.48 -3.66
CA ALA A 92 5.44 2.38 -2.51
C ALA A 92 4.05 2.43 -1.85
N ILE A 93 2.97 2.45 -2.65
CA ILE A 93 1.60 2.35 -2.17
C ILE A 93 1.40 1.02 -1.40
N LEU A 94 1.83 -0.11 -1.96
CA LEU A 94 1.77 -1.41 -1.29
C LEU A 94 2.55 -1.41 0.03
N GLY A 95 3.74 -0.80 0.06
CA GLY A 95 4.52 -0.62 1.28
C GLY A 95 3.73 0.11 2.38
N LEU A 96 3.04 1.19 2.04
CA LEU A 96 2.21 1.94 2.99
C LEU A 96 0.98 1.15 3.47
N VAL A 97 0.31 0.42 2.56
CA VAL A 97 -0.79 -0.50 2.91
C VAL A 97 -0.32 -1.58 3.90
N ARG A 98 0.86 -2.17 3.66
CA ARG A 98 1.48 -3.16 4.56
C ARG A 98 1.79 -2.56 5.93
N VAL A 99 2.35 -1.34 5.98
CA VAL A 99 2.62 -0.63 7.24
C VAL A 99 1.32 -0.38 8.02
N ARG A 100 0.26 0.07 7.35
CA ARG A 100 -1.05 0.25 7.97
C ARG A 100 -1.57 -1.05 8.59
N ALA A 101 -1.55 -2.14 7.83
CA ALA A 101 -1.99 -3.46 8.32
C ALA A 101 -1.15 -3.94 9.53
N LEU A 102 0.17 -3.72 9.52
CA LEU A 102 1.04 -4.04 10.65
C LEU A 102 0.70 -3.23 11.91
N ILE A 103 0.39 -1.93 11.76
CA ILE A 103 -0.01 -1.08 12.88
C ILE A 103 -1.35 -1.55 13.46
N GLU A 104 -2.36 -1.78 12.62
CA GLU A 104 -3.68 -2.27 13.04
C GLU A 104 -3.60 -3.64 13.72
N MET A 105 -2.77 -4.55 13.19
CA MET A 105 -2.49 -5.84 13.83
C MET A 105 -1.85 -5.65 15.21
N ARG A 106 -0.83 -4.80 15.32
CA ARG A 106 -0.14 -4.53 16.59
C ARG A 106 -1.10 -4.00 17.66
N GLU A 107 -1.96 -3.05 17.33
CA GLU A 107 -2.97 -2.50 18.26
C GLU A 107 -3.89 -3.60 18.78
N ARG A 108 -4.33 -4.49 17.89
CA ARG A 108 -5.22 -5.59 18.26
C ARG A 108 -4.51 -6.67 19.07
N PHE A 109 -3.22 -6.92 18.83
CA PHE A 109 -2.40 -7.79 19.69
C PHE A 109 -2.13 -7.19 21.07
N GLN A 110 -1.96 -5.87 21.18
CA GLN A 110 -1.82 -5.20 22.48
C GLN A 110 -3.05 -5.39 23.37
N SER A 111 -4.25 -5.55 22.79
CA SER A 111 -5.46 -5.89 23.55
C SER A 111 -5.43 -7.30 24.18
N ILE A 112 -4.45 -8.14 23.81
CA ILE A 112 -4.17 -9.46 24.42
C ILE A 112 -3.22 -9.31 25.64
N GLY A 113 -2.78 -8.08 25.94
CA GLY A 113 -1.83 -7.72 27.01
C GLY A 113 -2.21 -8.16 28.43
N PRO A 114 -1.23 -8.19 29.36
CA PRO A 114 -1.22 -9.09 30.51
C PRO A 114 -2.19 -8.65 31.62
N GLY A 115 -3.27 -9.42 31.77
CA GLY A 115 -4.17 -9.36 32.95
C GLY A 115 -4.56 -10.74 33.48
N SER A 116 -4.25 -11.79 32.74
CA SER A 116 -4.49 -13.19 33.08
C SER A 116 -3.19 -13.96 32.79
N GLY A 117 -2.77 -14.85 33.69
CA GLY A 117 -1.45 -15.50 33.65
C GLY A 117 -1.05 -16.05 32.28
N TYR A 118 0.27 -16.19 32.04
CA TYR A 118 0.88 -16.48 30.73
C TYR A 118 0.13 -17.54 29.88
N ARG A 119 -0.41 -18.59 30.49
CA ARG A 119 -1.19 -19.63 29.81
C ARG A 119 -2.48 -19.12 29.15
N VAL A 120 -3.18 -18.20 29.79
CA VAL A 120 -4.42 -17.60 29.24
C VAL A 120 -4.10 -16.66 28.08
N ALA A 121 -3.01 -15.88 28.19
CA ALA A 121 -2.53 -15.08 27.08
C ALA A 121 -2.14 -15.94 25.87
N CYS A 122 -1.47 -17.08 26.10
CA CYS A 122 -1.17 -18.06 25.05
C CYS A 122 -2.44 -18.69 24.46
N ALA A 123 -3.45 -19.03 25.25
CA ALA A 123 -4.70 -19.61 24.74
C ALA A 123 -5.48 -18.64 23.84
N ARG A 124 -5.51 -17.35 24.20
CA ARG A 124 -6.20 -16.29 23.44
C ARG A 124 -5.68 -16.07 22.02
N ILE A 125 -4.48 -16.57 21.69
CA ILE A 125 -4.01 -16.53 20.30
C ILE A 125 -4.91 -17.40 19.42
N TYR A 126 -5.30 -18.59 19.88
CA TYR A 126 -6.14 -19.50 19.10
C TYR A 126 -7.58 -18.99 18.95
N GLU A 127 -8.10 -18.28 19.97
CA GLU A 127 -9.42 -17.64 19.90
C GLU A 127 -9.50 -16.52 18.84
N ARG A 128 -8.35 -15.98 18.43
CA ARG A 128 -8.27 -14.85 17.49
C ARG A 128 -7.59 -15.21 16.17
N GLN A 129 -7.47 -16.52 15.89
CA GLN A 129 -6.83 -17.03 14.68
C GLN A 129 -7.45 -16.47 13.40
N ASP A 130 -8.78 -16.40 13.35
CA ASP A 130 -9.55 -15.85 12.22
C ASP A 130 -9.26 -14.37 11.97
N PHE A 131 -8.73 -13.66 12.98
CA PHE A 131 -8.39 -12.26 12.85
C PHE A 131 -6.99 -12.04 12.26
N TYR A 132 -5.93 -12.64 12.84
CA TYR A 132 -4.56 -12.30 12.42
C TYR A 132 -4.07 -13.09 11.21
N LEU A 133 -4.59 -14.31 10.93
CA LEU A 133 -4.14 -15.08 9.78
C LEU A 133 -4.44 -14.39 8.44
N PRO A 134 -5.66 -13.88 8.19
CA PRO A 134 -5.93 -13.14 6.95
C PRO A 134 -5.12 -11.85 6.86
N SER A 135 -4.94 -11.13 7.98
CA SER A 135 -4.11 -9.92 7.99
C SER A 135 -2.64 -10.23 7.67
N MET A 136 -2.09 -11.33 8.21
CA MET A 136 -0.73 -11.77 7.88
C MET A 136 -0.59 -12.22 6.44
N ALA A 137 -1.58 -12.93 5.89
CA ALA A 137 -1.59 -13.32 4.49
C ALA A 137 -1.60 -12.09 3.57
N GLY A 138 -2.43 -11.09 3.89
CA GLY A 138 -2.51 -9.84 3.13
C GLY A 138 -1.24 -8.98 3.16
N LEU A 139 -0.35 -9.13 4.15
CA LEU A 139 0.91 -8.38 4.19
C LEU A 139 1.86 -8.74 3.05
N LEU A 140 1.78 -9.96 2.56
CA LEU A 140 2.63 -10.46 1.47
C LEU A 140 1.90 -10.49 0.14
N ASP A 141 0.72 -9.87 0.09
CA ASP A 141 -0.03 -9.74 -1.14
C ASP A 141 0.64 -8.71 -2.06
N TYR A 142 0.62 -9.03 -3.34
CA TYR A 142 1.09 -8.19 -4.43
C TYR A 142 -0.06 -7.88 -5.40
N GLU A 143 -1.32 -8.03 -4.98
CA GLU A 143 -2.47 -7.54 -5.73
C GLU A 143 -2.41 -6.03 -5.96
N TRP A 144 -3.10 -5.57 -7.00
CA TRP A 144 -3.28 -4.13 -7.24
C TRP A 144 -4.00 -3.51 -6.03
N PRO A 145 -3.58 -2.35 -5.51
CA PRO A 145 -4.14 -1.79 -4.29
C PRO A 145 -5.49 -1.09 -4.54
N GLU A 146 -6.50 -1.87 -4.98
CA GLU A 146 -7.84 -1.41 -5.37
C GLU A 146 -8.48 -0.50 -4.33
N ARG A 147 -8.32 -0.84 -3.04
CA ARG A 147 -8.90 -0.04 -1.95
C ARG A 147 -8.33 1.37 -1.85
N VAL A 148 -7.07 1.57 -2.24
CA VAL A 148 -6.45 2.91 -2.22
C VAL A 148 -6.99 3.74 -3.38
N PHE A 149 -7.05 3.17 -4.59
CA PHE A 149 -7.62 3.85 -5.74
C PHE A 149 -9.13 4.13 -5.59
N ALA A 150 -9.88 3.22 -4.95
CA ALA A 150 -11.29 3.48 -4.63
C ALA A 150 -11.46 4.59 -3.57
N GLN A 151 -10.53 4.72 -2.61
CA GLN A 151 -10.55 5.81 -1.63
C GLN A 151 -10.20 7.15 -2.26
N TYR A 152 -9.22 7.17 -3.16
CA TYR A 152 -8.85 8.36 -3.93
C TYR A 152 -10.02 8.87 -4.78
N ASN A 153 -10.67 7.96 -5.53
CA ASN A 153 -11.59 8.34 -6.61
C ASN A 153 -13.07 8.41 -6.22
N GLY A 154 -13.42 7.98 -5.01
CA GLY A 154 -14.79 7.58 -4.73
C GLY A 154 -15.13 6.29 -5.47
N THR A 155 -15.90 5.41 -4.84
CA THR A 155 -16.28 4.11 -5.39
C THR A 155 -16.86 4.22 -6.81
N ASP A 156 -16.23 3.57 -7.81
CA ASP A 156 -16.75 3.17 -9.15
C ASP A 156 -16.55 4.02 -10.44
N SER A 157 -15.58 4.93 -10.57
CA SER A 157 -15.47 5.71 -11.83
C SER A 157 -14.46 5.24 -12.91
N TRP A 158 -13.64 4.20 -12.70
CA TRP A 158 -12.43 3.97 -13.54
C TRP A 158 -12.54 2.90 -14.63
N LEU A 159 -13.66 2.19 -14.70
CA LEU A 159 -13.89 1.15 -15.71
C LEU A 159 -15.04 1.49 -16.69
N ASN A 160 -15.63 2.69 -16.58
CA ASN A 160 -16.80 3.09 -17.38
C ASN A 160 -16.51 4.26 -18.34
N GLU A 161 -15.29 4.35 -18.88
CA GLU A 161 -15.00 5.25 -20.00
C GLU A 161 -14.49 4.43 -21.20
N ASP A 162 -15.29 3.45 -21.62
CA ASP A 162 -15.22 2.92 -22.99
C ASP A 162 -16.56 2.32 -23.42
N ASP A 163 -17.61 3.16 -23.45
CA ASP A 163 -18.60 3.07 -24.52
C ASP A 163 -18.32 4.25 -25.44
N SER A 164 -17.24 4.09 -26.20
CA SER A 164 -17.01 4.82 -27.42
C SER A 164 -18.24 4.63 -28.31
N ASP A 165 -19.01 5.70 -28.57
CA ASP A 165 -20.05 5.75 -29.60
C ASP A 165 -19.45 5.26 -30.94
N PRO A 166 -19.89 4.13 -31.48
CA PRO A 166 -19.63 3.76 -32.85
C PRO A 166 -20.98 3.77 -33.58
N ASP A 167 -21.21 4.83 -34.36
CA ASP A 167 -22.28 5.01 -35.37
C ASP A 167 -23.48 5.89 -34.96
N GLY A 168 -23.60 7.06 -35.61
CA GLY A 168 -24.88 7.78 -35.74
C GLY A 168 -24.80 9.28 -35.99
#